data_AF-A0A439P551-F1
#
_entry.id   AF-A0A439P551-F1
#
_cell.length_a   1.000
_cell.length_b   1.000
_cell.length_c   1.000
_cell.angle_alpha   90.00
_cell.angle_beta   90.00
_cell.angle_gamma   90.00
#
_symmetry.space_group_name_H-M   'P 1'
#
loop_
_entity.id
_entity.type
_entity.pdbx_description
1 polymer ?
#
loop_
_entity_poly.entity_id
_entity_poly.type
_entity_poly.pdbx_seq_one_letter_code
_entity_poly.pdbx_strand_id
1 'polypeptide(L)'
;MRLHDLLAQRSAGSFGKLDQAERRKYFAEASRKSRAKVKGAGASGAPAATTAVIREALADAALMILATGAPGADHVRNVLAKVFEKRPGVPLQVETKAKGGKLKTKLIARER
;
A
#
# COMPACT_ATOMS: atom_id res chain seq x y z
N MET A 1 0.82 7.41 -35.29
CA MET A 1 -0.19 7.76 -34.27
C MET A 1 0.50 8.14 -32.98
N ARG A 2 0.01 9.16 -32.26
CA ARG A 2 0.64 9.62 -31.00
C ARG A 2 0.13 8.77 -29.84
N LEU A 3 0.97 8.54 -28.82
CA LEU A 3 0.64 7.74 -27.61
C LEU A 3 -0.68 8.20 -26.94
N HIS A 4 -0.97 9.49 -27.03
CA HIS A 4 -2.23 10.09 -26.57
C HIS A 4 -3.47 9.47 -27.24
N ASP A 5 -3.40 9.17 -28.53
CA ASP A 5 -4.52 8.62 -29.31
C ASP A 5 -4.81 7.16 -28.93
N LEU A 6 -3.75 6.40 -28.60
CA LEU A 6 -3.85 5.01 -28.13
C LEU A 6 -4.44 4.93 -26.72
N LEU A 7 -4.11 5.88 -25.84
CA LEU A 7 -4.71 5.98 -24.51
C LEU A 7 -6.18 6.40 -24.58
N ALA A 8 -6.54 7.28 -25.51
CA ALA A 8 -7.92 7.66 -25.77
C ALA A 8 -8.76 6.48 -26.31
N GLN A 9 -8.24 5.69 -27.24
CA GLN A 9 -8.92 4.49 -27.76
C GLN A 9 -9.09 3.39 -26.71
N ARG A 10 -8.09 3.18 -25.84
CA ARG A 10 -8.18 2.25 -24.69
C ARG A 10 -9.22 2.68 -23.65
N SER A 11 -9.63 3.94 -23.70
CA SER A 11 -10.68 4.53 -22.86
C SER A 11 -12.09 4.38 -23.45
N ALA A 12 -12.33 3.59 -24.51
CA ALA A 12 -13.65 3.41 -25.11
C ALA A 12 -14.74 2.79 -24.19
N GLY A 13 -14.40 2.41 -22.95
CA GLY A 13 -15.34 2.09 -21.86
C GLY A 13 -15.28 3.06 -20.67
N SER A 14 -14.67 4.23 -20.86
CA SER A 14 -14.30 5.19 -19.80
C SER A 14 -15.47 6.08 -19.43
N PHE A 15 -15.81 6.06 -18.15
CA PHE A 15 -16.35 7.07 -17.22
C PHE A 15 -17.03 8.38 -17.70
N GLY A 16 -16.82 8.85 -18.92
CA GLY A 16 -17.34 10.11 -19.46
C GLY A 16 -18.85 10.13 -19.69
N LYS A 17 -19.52 8.97 -19.68
CA LYS A 17 -20.99 8.86 -19.81
C LYS A 17 -21.72 8.54 -18.49
N LEU A 18 -21.00 8.35 -17.40
CA LEU A 18 -21.59 7.99 -16.10
C LEU A 18 -21.91 9.26 -15.31
N ASP A 19 -23.14 9.36 -14.81
CA ASP A 19 -23.50 10.41 -13.86
C ASP A 19 -22.73 10.22 -12.53
N GLN A 20 -22.62 11.28 -11.73
CA GLN A 20 -21.84 11.29 -10.49
C GLN A 20 -22.24 10.17 -9.52
N ALA A 21 -23.54 9.83 -9.45
CA ALA A 21 -24.04 8.72 -8.64
C ALA A 21 -23.55 7.36 -9.16
N GLU A 22 -23.51 7.18 -10.47
CA GLU A 22 -23.08 5.94 -11.12
C GLU A 22 -21.56 5.76 -11.04
N ARG A 23 -20.80 6.86 -11.16
CA ARG A 23 -19.34 6.86 -10.94
C ARG A 23 -19.01 6.44 -9.50
N ARG A 24 -19.73 6.97 -8.51
CA ARG A 24 -19.55 6.58 -7.10
C ARG A 24 -19.83 5.10 -6.86
N LYS A 25 -20.95 4.58 -7.40
CA LYS A 25 -21.29 3.15 -7.32
C LYS A 25 -20.22 2.29 -8.00
N TYR A 26 -19.78 2.66 -9.19
CA TYR A 26 -18.72 1.97 -9.92
C TYR A 26 -17.42 1.88 -9.11
N PHE A 27 -16.93 2.99 -8.56
CA PHE A 27 -15.69 2.98 -7.77
C PHE A 27 -15.84 2.23 -6.43
N ALA A 28 -17.03 2.27 -5.82
CA ALA A 28 -17.33 1.48 -4.63
C ALA A 28 -17.29 -0.03 -4.93
N GLU A 29 -17.88 -0.46 -6.06
CA GLU A 29 -17.85 -1.85 -6.50
C GLU A 29 -16.46 -2.32 -6.92
N ALA A 30 -15.71 -1.49 -7.65
CA ALA A 30 -14.33 -1.78 -8.02
C ALA A 30 -13.46 -1.94 -6.77
N SER A 31 -13.65 -1.07 -5.76
CA SER A 31 -12.98 -1.17 -4.47
C SER A 31 -13.39 -2.45 -3.72
N ARG A 32 -14.68 -2.82 -3.76
CA ARG A 32 -15.18 -4.08 -3.15
C ARG A 32 -14.57 -5.30 -3.81
N LYS A 33 -14.55 -5.35 -5.15
CA LYS A 33 -13.93 -6.43 -5.94
C LYS A 33 -12.43 -6.53 -5.68
N SER A 34 -11.73 -5.40 -5.61
CA SER A 34 -10.31 -5.37 -5.25
C SER A 34 -10.05 -5.93 -3.85
N ARG A 35 -10.84 -5.53 -2.85
CA ARG A 35 -10.74 -6.07 -1.48
C ARG A 35 -11.04 -7.57 -1.43
N ALA A 36 -12.05 -8.03 -2.16
CA ALA A 36 -12.39 -9.45 -2.25
C ALA A 36 -11.27 -10.27 -2.90
N LYS A 37 -10.65 -9.76 -3.96
CA LYS A 37 -9.51 -10.42 -4.64
C LYS A 37 -8.28 -10.51 -3.74
N VAL A 38 -7.98 -9.44 -3.00
CA VAL A 38 -6.89 -9.42 -2.00
C VAL A 38 -7.18 -10.38 -0.84
N LYS A 39 -8.44 -10.48 -0.38
CA LYS A 39 -8.83 -11.44 0.66
C LYS A 39 -8.77 -12.89 0.18
N GLY A 40 -9.20 -13.16 -1.06
CA GLY A 40 -9.19 -14.50 -1.66
C GLY A 40 -7.78 -15.04 -1.95
N ALA A 41 -6.85 -14.19 -2.39
CA ALA A 41 -5.47 -14.60 -2.62
C ALA A 41 -4.69 -14.91 -1.32
N GLY A 42 -5.14 -14.40 -0.17
CA GLY A 42 -4.61 -14.82 1.13
C GLY A 42 -4.98 -16.26 1.51
N ALA A 43 -6.02 -16.85 0.91
CA ALA A 43 -6.46 -18.21 1.18
C ALA A 43 -5.76 -19.27 0.30
N SER A 44 -5.13 -18.87 -0.80
CA SER A 44 -4.47 -19.77 -1.75
C SER A 44 -2.95 -19.91 -1.53
N GLY A 45 -2.42 -19.42 -0.40
CA GLY A 45 -0.99 -19.49 -0.07
C GLY A 45 -0.07 -18.55 -0.86
N ALA A 46 -0.61 -17.77 -1.81
CA ALA A 46 0.16 -16.82 -2.63
C ALA A 46 -0.63 -15.51 -2.81
N PRO A 47 -0.28 -14.42 -2.12
CA PRO A 47 -0.99 -13.16 -2.24
C PRO A 47 -0.83 -12.57 -3.64
N ALA A 48 -1.91 -12.04 -4.22
CA ALA A 48 -1.87 -11.44 -5.55
C ALA A 48 -0.95 -10.21 -5.55
N ALA A 49 -0.04 -10.13 -6.54
CA ALA A 49 0.94 -9.06 -6.73
C ALA A 49 0.32 -7.72 -7.17
N THR A 50 -0.64 -7.23 -6.39
CA THR A 50 -1.27 -5.93 -6.58
C THR A 50 -0.42 -4.84 -5.93
N THR A 51 -0.50 -3.61 -6.43
CA THR A 51 0.22 -2.47 -5.85
C THR A 51 -0.03 -2.30 -4.34
N ALA A 52 -1.24 -2.60 -3.87
CA ALA A 52 -1.57 -2.54 -2.45
C ALA A 52 -0.80 -3.57 -1.62
N VAL A 53 -0.76 -4.82 -2.09
CA VAL A 53 -0.02 -5.92 -1.43
C VAL A 53 1.48 -5.64 -1.44
N ILE A 54 2.02 -5.14 -2.57
CA ILE A 54 3.45 -4.78 -2.68
C ILE A 54 3.81 -3.68 -1.68
N ARG A 55 3.02 -2.61 -1.58
CA ARG A 55 3.27 -1.53 -0.62
C ARG A 55 3.23 -2.02 0.83
N GLU A 56 2.30 -2.90 1.15
CA GLU A 56 2.20 -3.49 2.49
C GLU A 56 3.40 -4.40 2.79
N ALA A 57 3.86 -5.20 1.82
CA ALA A 57 5.07 -6.03 1.97
C ALA A 57 6.33 -5.17 2.17
N LEU A 58 6.45 -4.07 1.44
CA LEU A 58 7.55 -3.10 1.64
C LEU A 58 7.46 -2.40 3.00
N ALA A 59 6.25 -2.10 3.48
CA ALA A 59 6.05 -1.55 4.81
C ALA A 59 6.47 -2.55 5.90
N ASP A 60 6.12 -3.82 5.76
CA ASP A 60 6.55 -4.89 6.67
C ASP A 60 8.08 -5.00 6.70
N ALA A 61 8.74 -5.00 5.54
CA ALA A 61 10.20 -5.05 5.46
C ALA A 61 10.85 -3.83 6.14
N ALA A 62 10.32 -2.63 5.93
CA ALA A 62 10.82 -1.41 6.58
C ALA A 62 10.64 -1.46 8.10
N LEU A 63 9.52 -1.99 8.60
CA LEU A 63 9.30 -2.20 10.03
C LEU A 63 10.30 -3.21 10.62
N MET A 64 10.59 -4.30 9.91
CA MET A 64 11.58 -5.29 10.34
C MET A 64 12.99 -4.69 10.41
N ILE A 65 13.40 -3.92 9.40
CA ILE A 65 14.69 -3.22 9.38
C ILE A 65 14.81 -2.25 10.56
N LEU A 66 13.75 -1.47 10.84
CA LEU A 66 13.72 -0.55 11.98
C LEU A 66 13.76 -1.27 13.32
N ALA A 67 13.05 -2.40 13.44
CA ALA A 67 12.96 -3.17 14.68
C ALA A 67 14.30 -3.80 15.06
N THR A 68 15.07 -4.29 14.08
CA THR A 68 16.36 -4.95 14.31
C THR A 68 17.56 -4.00 14.22
N GLY A 69 17.37 -2.79 13.69
CA GLY A 69 18.48 -1.88 13.40
C GLY A 69 19.36 -2.38 12.25
N ALA A 70 18.79 -3.17 11.32
CA ALA A 70 19.52 -3.71 10.17
C ALA A 70 20.07 -2.60 9.23
N PRO A 71 21.03 -2.93 8.35
CA PRO A 71 21.49 -2.00 7.32
C PRO A 71 20.32 -1.37 6.55
N GLY A 72 20.35 -0.05 6.41
CA GLY A 72 19.26 0.73 5.79
C GLY A 72 18.25 1.31 6.78
N ALA A 73 18.32 1.02 8.08
CA ALA A 73 17.46 1.64 9.09
C ALA A 73 17.54 3.18 9.09
N ASP A 74 18.73 3.75 8.88
CA ASP A 74 18.90 5.21 8.76
C ASP A 74 18.17 5.79 7.55
N HIS A 75 18.14 5.05 6.44
CA HIS A 75 17.38 5.49 5.27
C HIS A 75 15.89 5.54 5.57
N VAL A 76 15.35 4.52 6.28
CA VAL A 76 13.95 4.52 6.70
C VAL A 76 13.66 5.68 7.66
N ARG A 77 14.55 5.96 8.62
CA ARG A 77 14.44 7.12 9.53
C ARG A 77 14.41 8.44 8.77
N ASN A 78 15.28 8.61 7.79
CA ASN A 78 15.35 9.83 6.97
C ASN A 78 14.07 10.05 6.15
N VAL A 79 13.51 8.98 5.57
CA VAL A 79 12.22 9.04 4.89
C VAL A 79 11.10 9.45 5.85
N LEU A 80 11.05 8.86 7.05
CA LEU A 80 10.07 9.24 8.07
C LEU A 80 10.23 10.69 8.51
N ALA A 81 11.46 11.16 8.71
CA ALA A 81 11.74 12.55 9.08
C ALA A 81 11.25 13.53 8.01
N LYS A 82 11.46 13.20 6.72
CA LYS A 82 10.98 14.02 5.60
C LYS A 82 9.45 14.04 5.48
N VAL A 83 8.79 12.89 5.66
CA VAL A 83 7.32 12.79 5.59
C VAL A 83 6.66 13.50 6.78
N PHE A 84 7.26 13.42 7.96
CA PHE A 84 6.75 14.00 9.20
C PHE A 84 7.55 15.22 9.66
N GLU A 85 8.02 16.05 8.74
CA GLU A 85 8.88 17.21 9.03
C GLU A 85 8.24 18.15 10.07
N LYS A 86 6.92 18.36 10.00
CA LYS A 86 6.15 19.18 10.96
C LYS A 86 5.92 18.51 12.32
N ARG A 87 6.34 17.24 12.48
CA ARG A 87 6.13 16.42 13.67
C ARG A 87 7.39 15.57 13.96
N PRO A 88 8.49 16.20 14.39
CA PRO A 88 9.80 15.54 14.54
C PRO A 88 9.81 14.39 15.57
N GLY A 89 8.83 14.32 16.47
CA GLY A 89 8.67 13.20 17.41
C GLY A 89 8.15 11.90 16.76
N VAL A 90 7.56 11.97 15.56
CA VAL A 90 6.95 10.79 14.91
C VAL A 90 8.00 9.75 14.49
N PRO A 91 9.12 10.09 13.83
CA PRO A 91 10.16 9.12 13.51
C PRO A 91 10.65 8.32 14.72
N LEU A 92 10.95 9.01 15.83
CA LEU A 92 11.38 8.37 17.08
C LEU A 92 10.29 7.44 17.64
N GLN A 93 9.04 7.91 17.67
CA GLN A 93 7.92 7.07 18.13
C GLN A 93 7.71 5.83 17.25
N VAL A 94 7.86 5.96 15.93
CA VAL A 94 7.74 4.82 14.99
C VAL A 94 8.84 3.81 15.26
N GLU A 95 10.09 4.26 15.43
CA GLU A 95 11.21 3.39 15.74
C GLU A 95 11.01 2.66 17.09
N THR A 96 10.64 3.37 18.15
CA THR A 96 10.35 2.76 19.45
C THR A 96 9.22 1.74 19.36
N LYS A 97 8.16 2.04 18.60
CA LYS A 97 7.04 1.09 18.41
C LYS A 97 7.42 -0.11 17.54
N ALA A 98 8.30 0.06 16.56
CA ALA A 98 8.82 -1.04 15.75
C ALA A 98 9.68 -1.98 16.61
N LYS A 99 10.67 -1.43 17.34
CA LYS A 99 11.51 -2.20 18.28
C LYS A 99 10.71 -2.90 19.36
N GLY A 100 9.68 -2.23 19.90
CA GLY A 100 8.78 -2.79 20.91
C GLY A 100 7.68 -3.71 20.39
N GLY A 101 7.65 -4.05 19.08
CA GLY A 101 6.65 -4.93 18.48
C GLY A 101 5.21 -4.38 18.48
N LYS A 102 5.02 -3.09 18.78
CA LYS A 102 3.71 -2.42 18.78
C LYS A 102 3.22 -2.13 17.35
N LEU A 103 4.13 -1.96 16.40
CA LEU A 103 3.83 -1.92 14.96
C LEU A 103 4.04 -3.31 14.39
N LYS A 104 2.93 -4.04 14.19
CA LYS A 104 2.97 -5.41 13.66
C LYS A 104 3.08 -5.42 12.14
N THR A 105 3.92 -6.29 11.61
CA THR A 105 3.90 -6.65 10.20
C THR A 105 2.55 -7.29 9.86
N LYS A 106 1.97 -6.96 8.73
CA LYS A 106 0.59 -7.37 8.40
C LYS A 106 0.52 -8.54 7.45
N LEU A 107 1.51 -8.73 6.58
CA LEU A 107 1.59 -9.82 5.62
C LEU A 107 2.51 -10.94 6.12
N ILE A 108 3.69 -10.61 6.65
CA ILE A 108 4.67 -11.64 7.09
C ILE A 108 4.21 -12.32 8.39
N ALA A 109 3.62 -11.58 9.34
CA ALA A 109 3.11 -12.17 10.58
C ALA A 109 1.75 -12.89 10.43
N ARG A 110 1.24 -13.10 9.21
CA ARG A 110 0.00 -13.86 8.97
C ARG A 110 0.19 -15.37 8.97
N GLU A 111 1.40 -15.89 9.21
CA GLU A 111 1.58 -17.29 9.59
C GLU A 111 1.17 -17.51 11.05
N ARG A 112 -0.13 -17.64 11.28
CA ARG A 112 -0.72 -18.44 12.37
C ARG A 112 -2.08 -18.98 11.97
#